data_AF-A0A2W5ZDH7-F1
#
_entry.id   AF-A0A2W5ZDH7-F1
#
_cell.length_a   1.000
_cell.length_b   1.000
_cell.length_c   1.000
_cell.angle_alpha   90.00
_cell.angle_beta   90.00
_cell.angle_gamma   90.00
#
_symmetry.space_group_name_H-M   'P 1'
#
loop_
_entity.id
_entity.type
_entity.pdbx_description
1 polymer ?
#
loop_
_entity_poly.entity_id
_entity_poly.type
_entity_poly.pdbx_seq_one_letter_code
_entity_poly.pdbx_strand_id
1 'polypeptide(L)'
;MSAASWVRTDIEALQNAETAAFSQRFFRTEAGGYGEGDRFLGVRVPLIRSVVRRYYQGLSLRDITSLLSSEWHEVRLAGALAIGAQFSKADEDLQRALFELYVDQLGVGLNSWDIIGVTAPTVVGGYVARHNGGQLEHLAGATSCQV
;
A
#
# COMPACT_ATOMS: atom_id res chain seq x y z
N MET A 1 -10.33 -13.13 15.16
CA MET A 1 -9.28 -12.99 14.12
C MET A 1 -9.86 -12.16 12.99
N SER A 2 -9.19 -11.07 12.61
CA SER A 2 -9.66 -10.18 11.54
C SER A 2 -9.14 -10.63 10.17
N ALA A 3 -9.75 -10.15 9.07
CA ALA A 3 -9.25 -10.44 7.73
C ALA A 3 -7.80 -9.96 7.53
N ALA A 4 -7.40 -8.84 8.15
CA ALA A 4 -6.02 -8.38 8.15
C ALA A 4 -5.04 -9.40 8.77
N SER A 5 -5.44 -10.08 9.85
CA SER A 5 -4.56 -11.08 10.49
C SER A 5 -4.22 -12.25 9.57
N TRP A 6 -5.17 -12.70 8.74
CA TRP A 6 -4.92 -13.75 7.75
C TRP A 6 -3.97 -13.31 6.65
N VAL A 7 -4.14 -12.08 6.13
CA VAL A 7 -3.22 -11.50 5.15
C VAL A 7 -1.80 -11.45 5.70
N ARG A 8 -1.63 -10.97 6.94
CA ARG A 8 -0.32 -10.89 7.60
C ARG A 8 0.32 -12.27 7.74
N THR A 9 -0.40 -13.23 8.31
CA THR A 9 0.10 -14.60 8.50
C THR A 9 0.52 -15.24 7.18
N ASP A 10 -0.28 -15.10 6.12
CA ASP A 10 0.03 -15.70 4.82
C ASP A 10 1.23 -15.03 4.14
N ILE A 11 1.46 -13.73 4.34
CA ILE A 11 2.64 -13.04 3.81
C ILE A 11 3.89 -13.45 4.60
N GLU A 12 3.81 -13.46 5.93
CA GLU A 12 4.94 -13.86 6.80
C GLU A 12 5.37 -15.31 6.55
N ALA A 13 4.42 -16.20 6.25
CA ALA A 13 4.71 -17.59 5.88
C ALA A 13 5.50 -17.73 4.56
N LEU A 14 5.50 -16.70 3.70
CA LEU A 14 6.19 -16.68 2.41
C LEU A 14 7.55 -15.97 2.47
N GLN A 15 8.01 -15.59 3.66
CA GLN A 15 9.26 -14.85 3.84
C GLN A 15 10.47 -15.58 3.25
N ASN A 16 11.42 -14.80 2.73
CA ASN A 16 12.66 -15.30 2.17
C ASN A 16 13.82 -14.37 2.57
N ALA A 17 14.67 -14.84 3.47
CA ALA A 17 15.74 -14.04 4.06
C ALA A 17 16.77 -13.54 3.03
N GLU A 18 17.06 -14.33 2.00
CA GLU A 18 18.00 -13.94 0.93
C GLU A 18 17.45 -12.76 0.12
N THR A 19 16.18 -12.85 -0.27
CA THR A 19 15.47 -11.78 -0.99
C THR A 19 15.30 -10.55 -0.10
N ALA A 20 14.99 -10.74 1.19
CA ALA A 20 14.87 -9.66 2.17
C ALA A 20 16.18 -8.85 2.28
N ALA A 21 17.33 -9.54 2.39
CA ALA A 21 18.63 -8.89 2.44
C ALA A 21 18.97 -8.15 1.15
N PHE A 22 18.56 -8.66 -0.01
CA PHE A 22 18.69 -7.94 -1.28
C PHE A 22 17.84 -6.67 -1.31
N SER A 23 16.56 -6.76 -0.91
CA SER A 23 15.65 -5.61 -0.84
C SER A 23 16.16 -4.53 0.11
N GLN A 24 16.63 -4.89 1.30
CA GLN A 24 17.19 -3.94 2.27
C GLN A 24 18.35 -3.12 1.70
N ARG A 25 19.23 -3.74 0.90
CA ARG A 25 20.31 -3.04 0.20
C ARG A 25 19.80 -2.18 -0.94
N PHE A 26 18.84 -2.69 -1.71
CA PHE A 26 18.26 -1.98 -2.84
C PHE A 26 17.52 -0.70 -2.41
N PHE A 27 16.74 -0.79 -1.34
CA PHE A 27 15.99 0.35 -0.78
C PHE A 27 16.84 1.28 0.11
N ARG A 28 18.12 0.95 0.34
CA ARG A 28 19.05 1.72 1.20
C ARG A 28 18.43 1.96 2.57
N THR A 29 18.19 0.87 3.28
CA THR A 29 17.54 0.87 4.61
C THR A 29 18.47 1.24 5.76
N GLU A 30 19.76 1.46 5.47
CA GLU A 30 20.72 2.04 6.40
C GLU A 30 20.38 3.47 6.82
N ALA A 31 20.96 3.93 7.94
CA ALA A 31 20.76 5.28 8.46
C ALA A 31 21.14 6.36 7.43
N GLY A 32 20.25 7.33 7.22
CA GLY A 32 20.38 8.37 6.19
C GLY A 32 20.00 7.92 4.77
N GLY A 33 19.60 6.65 4.60
CA GLY A 33 19.11 6.10 3.34
C GLY A 33 17.60 6.29 3.16
N TYR A 34 17.13 6.14 1.91
CA TYR A 34 15.74 6.37 1.54
C TYR A 34 14.74 5.51 2.35
N GLY A 35 15.11 4.25 2.60
CA GLY A 35 14.28 3.30 3.35
C GLY A 35 14.70 3.17 4.81
N GLU A 36 15.32 4.17 5.42
CA GLU A 36 15.79 4.07 6.80
C GLU A 36 14.66 3.55 7.73
N GLY A 37 14.92 2.43 8.41
CA GLY A 37 13.96 1.80 9.31
C GLY A 37 12.94 0.85 8.66
N ASP A 38 12.88 0.76 7.33
CA ASP A 38 12.01 -0.21 6.65
C ASP A 38 12.48 -1.64 6.83
N ARG A 39 11.53 -2.55 7.12
CA ARG A 39 11.78 -3.98 7.27
C ARG A 39 11.16 -4.76 6.12
N PHE A 40 11.89 -5.75 5.61
CA PHE A 40 11.48 -6.57 4.47
C PHE A 40 11.42 -8.05 4.86
N LEU A 41 10.35 -8.73 4.42
CA LEU A 41 10.18 -10.17 4.50
C LEU A 41 10.76 -10.88 3.27
N GLY A 42 11.05 -10.15 2.18
CA GLY A 42 11.59 -10.72 0.94
C GLY A 42 10.55 -11.45 0.08
N VAL A 43 9.27 -11.10 0.23
CA VAL A 43 8.19 -11.74 -0.54
C VAL A 43 8.04 -11.06 -1.89
N ARG A 44 8.04 -11.84 -2.98
CA ARG A 44 7.91 -11.27 -4.32
C ARG A 44 6.49 -10.75 -4.58
N VAL A 45 6.38 -9.64 -5.30
CA VAL A 45 5.11 -8.97 -5.63
C VAL A 45 4.02 -9.92 -6.21
N PRO A 46 4.31 -10.89 -7.10
CA PRO A 46 3.28 -11.81 -7.59
C PRO A 46 2.63 -12.67 -6.49
N LEU A 47 3.39 -13.05 -5.47
CA LEU A 47 2.88 -13.81 -4.33
C LEU A 47 2.01 -12.91 -3.44
N ILE A 48 2.44 -11.68 -3.19
CA ILE A 48 1.65 -10.69 -2.43
C ILE A 48 0.31 -10.44 -3.13
N ARG A 49 0.32 -10.22 -4.46
CA ARG A 49 -0.90 -10.08 -5.27
C ARG A 49 -1.81 -11.31 -5.16
N SER A 50 -1.24 -12.51 -5.08
CA SER A 50 -1.99 -13.76 -4.92
C SER A 50 -2.65 -13.85 -3.54
N VAL A 51 -1.99 -13.39 -2.47
CA VAL A 51 -2.58 -13.28 -1.13
C VAL A 51 -3.71 -12.26 -1.14
N VAL A 52 -3.46 -11.04 -1.63
CA VAL A 52 -4.45 -9.96 -1.66
C VAL A 52 -5.70 -10.39 -2.40
N ARG A 53 -5.58 -11.07 -3.55
CA ARG A 53 -6.73 -11.58 -4.32
C ARG A 53 -7.66 -12.49 -3.51
N ARG A 54 -7.14 -13.23 -2.52
CA ARG A 54 -7.95 -14.10 -1.66
C ARG A 54 -8.76 -13.32 -0.62
N TYR A 55 -8.22 -12.21 -0.11
CA TYR A 55 -8.76 -11.56 1.09
C TYR A 55 -9.39 -10.19 0.83
N TYR A 56 -9.05 -9.50 -0.27
CA TYR A 56 -9.38 -8.07 -0.42
C TYR A 56 -10.87 -7.76 -0.28
N GLN A 57 -11.78 -8.65 -0.68
CA GLN A 57 -13.23 -8.41 -0.59
C GLN A 57 -13.74 -8.36 0.86
N GLY A 58 -13.05 -9.03 1.78
CA GLY A 58 -13.43 -9.08 3.20
C GLY A 58 -12.69 -8.07 4.08
N LEU A 59 -11.79 -7.26 3.51
CA LEU A 59 -11.04 -6.26 4.28
C LEU A 59 -11.88 -4.99 4.47
N SER A 60 -12.09 -4.61 5.72
CA SER A 60 -12.63 -3.28 6.04
C SER A 60 -11.57 -2.18 5.87
N LEU A 61 -11.98 -0.91 5.84
CA LEU A 61 -11.04 0.22 5.88
C LEU A 61 -10.11 0.15 7.11
N ARG A 62 -10.63 -0.33 8.25
CA ARG A 62 -9.83 -0.56 9.47
C ARG A 62 -8.79 -1.66 9.28
N ASP A 63 -9.15 -2.75 8.61
CA ASP A 63 -8.20 -3.83 8.28
C ASP A 63 -7.09 -3.32 7.37
N ILE A 64 -7.44 -2.55 6.33
CA ILE A 64 -6.46 -1.95 5.41
C ILE A 64 -5.53 -1.00 6.17
N THR A 65 -6.07 -0.13 7.01
CA THR A 65 -5.28 0.78 7.86
C THR A 65 -4.31 0.00 8.75
N SER A 66 -4.75 -1.11 9.33
CA SER A 66 -3.89 -1.98 10.14
C SER A 66 -2.77 -2.63 9.34
N LEU A 67 -2.99 -2.98 8.07
CA LEU A 67 -1.95 -3.51 7.19
C LEU A 67 -0.93 -2.43 6.80
N LEU A 68 -1.41 -1.21 6.51
CA LEU A 68 -0.58 -0.06 6.18
C LEU A 68 0.25 0.46 7.37
N SER A 69 -0.16 0.17 8.60
CA SER A 69 0.58 0.50 9.82
C SER A 69 1.65 -0.56 10.18
N SER A 70 1.86 -1.57 9.34
CA SER A 70 2.84 -2.62 9.59
C SER A 70 4.27 -2.13 9.36
N GLU A 71 5.21 -2.55 10.21
CA GLU A 71 6.64 -2.35 9.99
C GLU A 71 7.14 -3.04 8.72
N TRP A 72 6.52 -4.17 8.34
CA TRP A 72 6.89 -4.96 7.18
C TRP A 72 6.39 -4.33 5.89
N HIS A 73 7.33 -4.03 4.99
CA HIS A 73 7.07 -3.45 3.68
C HIS A 73 6.06 -4.28 2.85
N GLU A 74 6.21 -5.60 2.81
CA GLU A 74 5.34 -6.47 2.01
C GLU A 74 3.89 -6.51 2.54
N VAL A 75 3.72 -6.30 3.85
CA VAL A 75 2.38 -6.19 4.47
C VAL A 75 1.75 -4.84 4.13
N ARG A 76 2.53 -3.74 4.16
CA ARG A 76 2.07 -2.42 3.68
C ARG A 76 1.67 -2.47 2.21
N LEU A 77 2.51 -3.07 1.37
CA LEU A 77 2.22 -3.26 -0.05
C LEU A 77 0.93 -4.07 -0.26
N ALA A 78 0.67 -5.09 0.57
CA ALA A 78 -0.60 -5.83 0.51
C ALA A 78 -1.81 -4.96 0.85
N GLY A 79 -1.71 -4.11 1.88
CA GLY A 79 -2.75 -3.12 2.21
C GLY A 79 -3.03 -2.17 1.05
N ALA A 80 -1.97 -1.62 0.44
CA ALA A 80 -2.08 -0.71 -0.70
C ALA A 80 -2.70 -1.38 -1.93
N LEU A 81 -2.29 -2.62 -2.24
CA LEU A 81 -2.87 -3.41 -3.32
C LEU A 81 -4.34 -3.76 -3.06
N ALA A 82 -4.73 -3.96 -1.80
CA ALA A 82 -6.13 -4.17 -1.42
C ALA A 82 -6.99 -2.93 -1.70
N ILE A 83 -6.48 -1.72 -1.43
CA ILE A 83 -7.17 -0.47 -1.81
C ILE A 83 -7.43 -0.46 -3.31
N GLY A 84 -6.39 -0.65 -4.14
CA GLY A 84 -6.55 -0.63 -5.61
C GLY A 84 -7.53 -1.70 -6.13
N ALA A 85 -7.50 -2.90 -5.53
CA ALA A 85 -8.38 -4.00 -5.90
C ALA A 85 -9.85 -3.74 -5.53
N GLN A 86 -10.13 -3.16 -4.35
CA GLN A 86 -11.48 -2.76 -3.96
C GLN A 86 -11.96 -1.57 -4.79
N PHE A 87 -11.12 -0.55 -4.96
CA PHE A 87 -11.44 0.70 -5.65
C PHE A 87 -11.96 0.45 -7.08
N SER A 88 -11.30 -0.46 -7.80
CA SER A 88 -11.65 -0.82 -9.19
C SER A 88 -13.04 -1.43 -9.33
N LYS A 89 -13.63 -1.95 -8.24
CA LYS A 89 -14.92 -2.64 -8.22
C LYS A 89 -15.97 -1.95 -7.36
N ALA A 90 -15.56 -0.90 -6.65
CA ALA A 90 -16.39 -0.17 -5.71
C ALA A 90 -17.34 0.81 -6.42
N ASP A 91 -18.46 1.08 -5.75
CA ASP A 91 -19.34 2.20 -6.06
C ASP A 91 -18.67 3.55 -5.69
N GLU A 92 -19.37 4.64 -5.95
CA GLU A 92 -18.81 5.99 -5.76
C GLU A 92 -18.50 6.30 -4.28
N ASP A 93 -19.36 5.88 -3.35
CA ASP A 93 -19.19 6.14 -1.93
C ASP A 93 -17.97 5.38 -1.38
N LEU A 94 -17.83 4.10 -1.71
CA LEU A 94 -16.67 3.32 -1.29
C LEU A 94 -15.39 3.77 -2.02
N GLN A 95 -15.46 4.18 -3.29
CA GLN A 95 -14.31 4.78 -3.97
C GLN A 95 -13.82 6.05 -3.28
N ARG A 96 -14.74 6.91 -2.84
CA ARG A 96 -14.41 8.12 -2.09
C ARG A 96 -13.73 7.77 -0.77
N ALA A 97 -14.30 6.86 0.02
CA ALA A 97 -13.71 6.45 1.29
C ALA A 97 -12.33 5.80 1.12
N LEU A 98 -12.12 5.00 0.07
CA LEU A 98 -10.84 4.39 -0.27
C LEU A 98 -9.81 5.44 -0.74
N PHE A 99 -10.23 6.43 -1.50
CA PHE A 99 -9.38 7.54 -1.93
C PHE A 99 -8.96 8.41 -0.74
N GLU A 100 -9.89 8.79 0.13
CA GLU A 100 -9.60 9.54 1.36
C GLU A 100 -8.61 8.78 2.25
N LEU A 101 -8.87 7.48 2.50
CA LEU A 101 -7.92 6.63 3.23
C LEU A 101 -6.55 6.58 2.55
N TYR A 102 -6.50 6.51 1.22
CA TYR A 102 -5.24 6.48 0.49
C TYR A 102 -4.44 7.76 0.71
N VAL A 103 -5.09 8.92 0.59
CA VAL A 103 -4.47 10.23 0.82
C VAL A 103 -3.98 10.37 2.27
N ASP A 104 -4.80 9.97 3.24
CA ASP A 104 -4.45 10.01 4.67
C ASP A 104 -3.26 9.13 5.03
N GLN A 105 -2.94 8.12 4.21
CA GLN A 105 -1.84 7.20 4.44
C GLN A 105 -0.56 7.57 3.68
N LEU A 106 -0.59 8.59 2.82
CA LEU A 106 0.59 9.11 2.12
C LEU A 106 1.63 9.64 3.12
N GLY A 107 2.88 9.21 2.96
CA GLY A 107 3.98 9.59 3.86
C GLY A 107 3.98 8.86 5.21
N VAL A 108 2.96 8.05 5.51
CA VAL A 108 2.90 7.22 6.74
C VAL A 108 2.98 5.74 6.37
N GLY A 109 1.88 5.14 5.92
CA GLY A 109 1.83 3.74 5.48
C GLY A 109 2.18 3.54 4.01
N LEU A 110 1.98 4.58 3.20
CA LEU A 110 2.35 4.66 1.78
C LEU A 110 3.57 5.59 1.64
N ASN A 111 4.68 5.19 2.22
CA ASN A 111 5.90 5.98 2.32
C ASN A 111 7.00 5.59 1.31
N SER A 112 6.78 4.56 0.50
CA SER A 112 7.72 4.12 -0.53
C SER A 112 7.20 4.34 -1.95
N TRP A 113 8.09 4.78 -2.84
CA TRP A 113 7.78 5.12 -4.24
C TRP A 113 7.23 3.92 -5.02
N ASP A 114 7.64 2.70 -4.69
CA ASP A 114 7.18 1.49 -5.36
C ASP A 114 5.74 1.15 -4.98
N ILE A 115 5.37 1.32 -3.70
CA ILE A 115 4.00 1.16 -3.20
C ILE A 115 3.08 2.18 -3.86
N ILE A 116 3.48 3.46 -3.87
CA ILE A 116 2.72 4.53 -4.53
C ILE A 116 2.61 4.26 -6.03
N GLY A 117 3.73 3.91 -6.68
CA GLY A 117 3.80 3.69 -8.12
C GLY A 117 2.86 2.60 -8.63
N VAL A 118 2.63 1.53 -7.86
CA VAL A 118 1.72 0.45 -8.27
C VAL A 118 0.25 0.69 -7.94
N THR A 119 -0.09 1.73 -7.15
CA THR A 119 -1.45 1.96 -6.65
C THR A 119 -2.04 3.30 -7.08
N ALA A 120 -1.24 4.36 -7.16
CA ALA A 120 -1.68 5.70 -7.54
C ALA A 120 -2.38 5.75 -8.92
N PRO A 121 -1.93 5.04 -9.98
CA PRO A 121 -2.63 5.05 -11.26
C PRO A 121 -4.09 4.57 -11.15
N THR A 122 -4.35 3.58 -10.31
CA THR A 122 -5.70 3.03 -10.11
C THR A 122 -6.53 3.90 -9.17
N VAL A 123 -5.99 4.29 -8.02
CA VAL A 123 -6.74 5.00 -6.99
C VAL A 123 -6.84 6.47 -7.33
N VAL A 124 -5.72 7.19 -7.37
CA VAL A 124 -5.70 8.63 -7.66
C VAL A 124 -6.12 8.89 -9.10
N GLY A 125 -5.51 8.21 -10.06
CA GLY A 125 -5.82 8.38 -11.48
C GLY A 125 -7.28 8.06 -11.80
N GLY A 126 -7.78 6.94 -11.28
CA GLY A 126 -9.17 6.54 -11.44
C GLY A 126 -10.15 7.52 -10.80
N TYR A 127 -9.85 8.03 -9.61
CA TYR A 127 -10.71 8.99 -8.92
C TYR A 127 -10.75 10.34 -9.64
N VAL A 128 -9.59 10.88 -10.01
CA VAL A 128 -9.48 12.18 -10.70
C VAL A 128 -10.16 12.16 -12.07
N ALA A 129 -9.98 11.08 -12.84
CA ALA A 129 -10.60 10.93 -14.16
C ALA A 129 -12.13 10.95 -14.09
N ARG A 130 -12.72 10.46 -12.99
CA ARG A 130 -14.17 10.45 -12.76
C ARG A 130 -14.71 11.81 -12.31
N HIS A 131 -13.89 12.67 -11.71
CA HIS A 131 -14.29 13.96 -11.12
C HIS A 131 -13.75 15.19 -11.88
N ASN A 132 -13.42 15.04 -13.16
CA ASN A 132 -13.00 16.14 -14.07
C ASN A 132 -11.82 16.99 -13.57
N GLY A 133 -10.85 16.41 -12.85
CA GLY A 133 -9.57 17.08 -12.58
C GLY A 133 -9.53 18.08 -11.42
N GLY A 134 -10.68 18.55 -10.89
CA GLY A 134 -10.73 19.61 -9.87
C GLY A 134 -10.05 19.29 -8.53
N GLN A 135 -9.74 18.02 -8.27
CA GLN A 135 -9.09 17.59 -7.02
C GLN A 135 -7.57 17.47 -7.09
N LEU A 136 -6.97 17.66 -8.28
CA LEU A 136 -5.51 17.65 -8.40
C LEU A 136 -4.86 18.76 -7.57
N GLU A 137 -5.54 19.90 -7.41
CA GLU A 137 -5.08 21.02 -6.58
C GLU A 137 -4.97 20.64 -5.10
N HIS A 138 -5.89 19.83 -4.60
CA HIS A 138 -5.88 19.35 -3.20
C HIS A 138 -4.70 18.41 -2.93
N LEU A 139 -4.38 17.54 -3.90
CA LEU A 139 -3.24 16.62 -3.82
C LEU A 139 -1.89 17.33 -4.02
N ALA A 140 -1.83 18.36 -4.87
CA ALA A 140 -0.61 19.13 -5.12
C ALA A 140 -0.15 19.93 -3.89
N GLY A 141 -1.06 20.23 -2.95
CA GLY A 141 -0.74 20.86 -1.67
C GLY A 141 -0.23 19.88 -0.61
N ALA A 142 -0.43 18.57 -0.77
CA ALA A 142 0.04 17.56 0.17
C ALA A 142 1.57 17.42 0.05
N THR A 143 2.29 18.09 0.94
CA THR A 143 3.75 18.18 0.94
C THR A 143 4.38 16.88 1.45
N SER A 144 4.24 15.76 0.74
CA SER A 144 4.83 14.47 1.17
C SER A 144 6.08 14.04 0.37
N CYS A 145 6.44 14.76 -0.69
CA CYS A 145 7.69 14.52 -1.43
C CYS A 145 8.74 15.57 -1.01
N GLN A 146 9.38 15.37 0.13
CA GLN A 146 10.72 15.92 0.32
C GLN A 146 11.70 14.87 -0.21
N VAL A 147 12.32 15.21 -1.34
CA VAL A 147 13.38 14.46 -2.03
C VAL A 147 14.69 14.60 -1.25
#